data_AF-A0A9D8FZY0-F1
#
_entry.id   AF-A0A9D8FZY0-F1
#
_cell.length_a   1.000
_cell.length_b   1.000
_cell.length_c   1.000
_cell.angle_alpha   90.00
_cell.angle_beta   90.00
_cell.angle_gamma   90.00
#
_symmetry.space_group_name_H-M   'P 1'
#
loop_
_entity.id
_entity.type
_entity.pdbx_description
1 polymer ?
#
loop_
_entity_poly.entity_id
_entity_poly.type
_entity_poly.pdbx_seq_one_letter_code
_entity_poly.pdbx_strand_id
1 'polypeptide(L)'
;MAQKKKSPSPLIHLSEKQIEQLREIDERLHRVAQERRATLRAPRPGVHAEQTFGSITFRYETVRCGKANCTRCPHGPYWYAYWKENGRTRSRYVGRVLPEKARQIYEEKQRAKLERQTRQT
;
A
#
# COMPACT_ATOMS: atom_id res chain seq x y z
N MET A 1 -32.74 14.32 16.76
CA MET A 1 -31.68 13.82 15.85
C MET A 1 -31.99 14.29 14.44
N ALA A 2 -31.04 14.84 13.69
CA ALA A 2 -31.30 15.41 12.36
C ALA A 2 -31.30 14.32 11.28
N GLN A 3 -32.44 14.09 10.62
CA GLN A 3 -32.54 13.13 9.51
C GLN A 3 -31.86 13.70 8.26
N LYS A 4 -30.78 13.07 7.81
CA LYS A 4 -30.01 13.49 6.64
C LYS A 4 -30.78 13.10 5.37
N LYS A 5 -31.62 14.02 4.86
CA LYS A 5 -32.38 13.83 3.60
C LYS A 5 -31.43 13.37 2.49
N LYS A 6 -31.69 12.20 1.88
CA LYS A 6 -30.96 11.75 0.70
C LYS A 6 -31.37 12.65 -0.48
N SER A 7 -30.44 13.43 -1.00
CA SER A 7 -30.62 14.10 -2.29
C SER A 7 -30.89 13.05 -3.38
N PRO A 8 -31.74 13.33 -4.39
CA PRO A 8 -31.88 12.46 -5.55
C PRO A 8 -30.52 12.29 -6.25
N SER A 9 -30.28 11.11 -6.83
CA SER A 9 -29.01 10.82 -7.51
C SER A 9 -28.87 11.73 -8.74
N PRO A 10 -27.73 12.42 -8.95
CA PRO A 10 -27.52 13.25 -10.15
C PRO A 10 -27.53 12.44 -11.45
N LEU A 11 -27.42 11.10 -11.36
CA LEU A 11 -27.48 10.19 -12.50
C LEU A 11 -28.89 10.08 -13.13
N ILE A 12 -29.95 10.53 -12.45
CA ILE A 12 -31.36 10.39 -12.91
C ILE A 12 -31.63 11.18 -14.20
N HIS A 13 -30.85 12.22 -14.50
CA HIS A 13 -31.02 13.07 -15.69
C HIS A 13 -30.08 12.69 -16.85
N LEU A 14 -29.38 11.55 -16.78
CA LEU A 14 -28.49 11.10 -17.83
C LEU A 14 -29.23 10.23 -18.85
N SER A 15 -29.04 10.53 -20.14
CA SER A 15 -29.47 9.63 -21.22
C SER A 15 -28.67 8.33 -21.22
N GLU A 16 -29.24 7.27 -21.80
CA GLU A 16 -28.58 5.95 -21.92
C GLU A 16 -27.18 6.06 -22.54
N LYS A 17 -27.01 6.91 -23.56
CA LYS A 17 -25.71 7.18 -24.20
C LYS A 17 -24.69 7.79 -23.23
N GLN A 18 -25.11 8.69 -22.34
CA GLN A 18 -24.23 9.27 -21.31
C GLN A 18 -23.89 8.25 -20.21
N ILE A 19 -24.84 7.37 -19.86
CA ILE A 19 -24.60 6.26 -18.92
C ILE A 19 -23.57 5.29 -19.49
N GLU A 20 -23.67 4.96 -20.78
CA GLU A 20 -22.71 4.07 -21.45
C GLU A 20 -21.32 4.70 -21.59
N GLN A 21 -21.24 6.00 -21.91
CA GLN A 21 -19.97 6.74 -21.88
C GLN A 21 -19.32 6.74 -20.49
N LEU A 22 -20.10 6.80 -19.41
CA LEU A 22 -19.57 6.69 -18.05
C LEU A 22 -19.07 5.27 -17.73
N ARG A 23 -19.68 4.22 -18.30
CA ARG A 23 -19.20 2.84 -18.17
C ARG A 23 -17.85 2.63 -18.89
N GLU A 24 -17.70 3.10 -20.13
CA GLU A 24 -16.41 3.07 -20.83
C GLU A 24 -15.29 3.76 -20.03
N ILE A 25 -15.61 4.90 -19.40
CA ILE A 25 -14.68 5.65 -18.55
C ILE A 25 -14.33 4.85 -17.30
N ASP A 26 -15.31 4.26 -16.61
CA ASP A 26 -15.07 3.45 -15.41
C ASP A 26 -14.27 2.17 -15.72
N GLU A 27 -14.57 1.46 -16.81
CA GLU A 27 -13.79 0.29 -17.24
C GLU A 27 -12.34 0.65 -17.57
N ARG A 28 -12.11 1.79 -18.27
CA ARG A 28 -10.76 2.29 -18.54
C ARG A 28 -10.03 2.67 -17.25
N LEU A 29 -10.70 3.31 -16.30
CA LEU A 29 -10.13 3.64 -14.99
C LEU A 29 -9.79 2.37 -14.19
N HIS A 30 -10.67 1.37 -14.17
CA HIS A 30 -10.43 0.09 -13.54
C HIS A 30 -9.26 -0.66 -14.18
N ARG A 31 -9.16 -0.69 -15.51
CA ARG A 31 -8.05 -1.30 -16.25
C ARG A 31 -6.71 -0.63 -15.91
N VAL A 32 -6.62 0.70 -16.02
CA VAL A 32 -5.41 1.46 -15.67
C VAL A 32 -5.05 1.31 -14.19
N ALA A 33 -6.03 1.19 -13.29
CA ALA A 33 -5.80 0.92 -11.87
C ALA A 33 -5.29 -0.51 -11.62
N GLN A 34 -5.75 -1.51 -12.36
CA GLN A 34 -5.23 -2.88 -12.30
C GLN A 34 -3.80 -2.96 -12.86
N GLU A 35 -3.53 -2.37 -14.03
CA GLU A 35 -2.19 -2.28 -14.64
C GLU A 35 -1.19 -1.57 -13.72
N ARG A 36 -1.59 -0.46 -13.09
CA ARG A 36 -0.77 0.21 -12.06
C ARG A 36 -0.57 -0.65 -10.82
N ARG A 37 -1.57 -1.44 -10.39
CA ARG A 37 -1.39 -2.39 -9.26
C ARG A 37 -0.47 -3.56 -9.64
N ALA A 38 -0.51 -4.04 -10.88
CA ALA A 38 0.35 -5.11 -11.37
C ALA A 38 1.81 -4.65 -11.50
N THR A 39 2.05 -3.50 -12.12
CA THR A 39 3.39 -2.89 -12.23
C THR A 39 3.96 -2.49 -10.86
N LEU A 40 3.12 -2.03 -9.91
CA LEU A 40 3.55 -1.81 -8.51
C LEU A 40 3.82 -3.11 -7.72
N ARG A 41 3.32 -4.27 -8.19
CA ARG A 41 3.56 -5.61 -7.64
C ARG A 41 4.70 -6.36 -8.33
N ALA A 42 5.25 -5.85 -9.43
CA ALA A 42 6.44 -6.42 -10.04
C ALA A 42 7.59 -6.45 -9.01
N PRO A 43 8.44 -7.51 -8.99
CA PRO A 43 9.53 -7.61 -8.03
C PRO A 43 10.45 -6.39 -8.07
N ARG A 44 10.47 -5.60 -6.99
CA ARG A 44 11.33 -4.41 -6.91
C ARG A 44 12.78 -4.85 -6.78
N PRO A 45 13.70 -4.45 -7.69
CA PRO A 45 15.09 -4.87 -7.63
C PRO A 45 15.71 -4.57 -6.26
N GLY A 46 16.21 -5.62 -5.60
CA GLY A 46 16.80 -5.53 -4.28
C GLY A 46 15.85 -5.67 -3.09
N VAL A 47 14.53 -5.80 -3.27
CA VAL A 47 13.58 -6.10 -2.17
C VAL A 47 13.42 -7.61 -2.04
N HIS A 48 13.85 -8.18 -0.90
CA HIS A 48 13.84 -9.61 -0.61
C HIS A 48 12.60 -10.04 0.17
N ALA A 49 11.99 -9.14 0.94
CA ALA A 49 10.68 -9.32 1.57
C ALA A 49 9.95 -7.97 1.75
N GLU A 50 8.62 -7.96 1.68
CA GLU A 50 7.76 -6.80 2.00
C GLU A 50 6.59 -7.24 2.90
N GLN A 51 6.33 -6.49 3.98
CA GLN A 51 5.27 -6.75 4.95
C GLN A 51 4.54 -5.43 5.31
N THR A 52 3.21 -5.38 5.23
CA THR A 52 2.43 -4.13 5.46
C THR A 52 1.41 -4.26 6.57
N PHE A 53 1.32 -3.24 7.44
CA PHE A 53 0.47 -3.21 8.63
C PHE A 53 -0.17 -1.84 8.81
N GLY A 54 -1.47 -1.72 8.54
CA GLY A 54 -2.13 -0.41 8.50
C GLY A 54 -1.44 0.49 7.47
N SER A 55 -0.93 1.64 7.90
CA SER A 55 -0.26 2.64 7.06
C SER A 55 1.26 2.50 6.93
N ILE A 56 1.86 1.44 7.51
CA ILE A 56 3.32 1.22 7.49
C ILE A 56 3.67 -0.03 6.67
N THR A 57 4.56 0.12 5.70
CA THR A 57 5.14 -0.97 4.90
C THR A 57 6.61 -1.16 5.29
N PHE A 58 6.97 -2.35 5.73
CA PHE A 58 8.34 -2.75 6.02
C PHE A 58 8.92 -3.52 4.84
N ARG A 59 10.18 -3.28 4.50
CA ARG A 59 10.93 -4.00 3.47
C ARG A 59 12.25 -4.50 4.01
N TYR A 60 12.61 -5.72 3.66
CA TYR A 60 13.97 -6.24 3.80
C TYR A 60 14.66 -6.07 2.44
N GLU A 61 15.48 -5.04 2.29
CA GLU A 61 16.01 -4.66 0.97
C GLU A 61 17.51 -4.30 0.98
N THR A 62 18.14 -4.49 -0.17
CA THR A 62 19.52 -4.09 -0.46
C THR A 62 19.55 -2.78 -1.24
N VAL A 63 20.44 -1.87 -0.86
CA VAL A 63 20.51 -0.49 -1.40
C VAL A 63 21.87 -0.19 -2.05
N ARG A 64 21.87 0.54 -3.18
CA ARG A 64 23.09 1.14 -3.74
C ARG A 64 23.28 2.55 -3.17
N CYS A 65 24.46 2.88 -2.65
CA CYS A 65 24.72 4.14 -1.96
C CYS A 65 25.11 5.32 -2.87
N GLY A 66 25.21 5.12 -4.18
CA GLY A 66 25.54 6.16 -5.17
C GLY A 66 26.97 6.69 -5.16
N LYS A 67 27.81 6.32 -4.18
CA LYS A 67 29.22 6.74 -4.13
C LYS A 67 30.03 6.05 -5.23
N ALA A 68 30.68 6.83 -6.10
CA ALA A 68 31.44 6.33 -7.26
C ALA A 68 32.44 5.22 -6.89
N ASN A 69 33.21 5.41 -5.81
CA ASN A 69 34.28 4.48 -5.40
C ASN A 69 33.78 3.33 -4.50
N CYS A 70 32.49 2.98 -4.52
CA CYS A 70 31.93 1.97 -3.63
C CYS A 70 31.96 0.54 -4.19
N THR A 71 33.06 -0.17 -3.95
CA THR A 71 33.26 -1.58 -4.32
C THR A 71 32.39 -2.59 -3.57
N ARG A 72 31.70 -2.17 -2.49
CA ARG A 72 30.89 -3.05 -1.62
C ARG A 72 29.37 -2.91 -1.82
N CYS A 73 28.94 -2.41 -2.98
CA CYS A 73 27.52 -2.24 -3.32
C CYS A 73 26.98 -3.46 -4.08
N PRO A 74 25.70 -3.86 -3.88
CA PRO A 74 24.70 -3.23 -3.03
C PRO A 74 24.89 -3.61 -1.54
N HIS A 75 24.48 -2.71 -0.63
CA HIS A 75 24.58 -2.91 0.81
C HIS A 75 23.32 -3.56 1.38
N GLY A 76 23.48 -4.43 2.39
CA GLY A 76 22.38 -5.05 3.13
C GLY A 76 22.35 -6.58 2.96
N PRO A 77 21.16 -7.21 2.94
CA PRO A 77 19.85 -6.57 3.07
C PRO A 77 19.62 -6.02 4.49
N TYR A 78 18.77 -5.00 4.60
CA TYR A 78 18.36 -4.41 5.86
C TYR A 78 16.85 -4.14 5.86
N TRP A 79 16.25 -4.15 7.05
CA TRP A 79 14.89 -3.68 7.24
C TRP A 79 14.82 -2.15 7.17
N TYR A 80 13.85 -1.66 6.41
CA TYR A 80 13.39 -0.28 6.38
C TYR A 80 11.87 -0.24 6.61
N ALA A 81 11.38 0.78 7.30
CA ALA A 81 9.96 1.07 7.45
C ALA A 81 9.57 2.28 6.61
N TYR A 82 8.46 2.21 5.89
CA TYR A 82 7.91 3.25 5.02
C TYR A 82 6.49 3.63 5.45
N TRP A 83 6.17 4.92 5.45
CA TRP A 83 4.81 5.41 5.74
C TRP A 83 4.48 6.68 4.93
N LYS A 84 3.22 7.10 4.96
CA LYS A 84 2.78 8.39 4.42
C LYS A 84 2.64 9.44 5.51
N GLU A 85 3.15 10.63 5.24
CA GLU A 85 3.12 11.80 6.12
C GLU A 85 3.00 13.04 5.24
N ASN A 86 1.97 13.86 5.44
CA ASN A 86 1.70 15.07 4.64
C ASN A 86 1.78 14.81 3.12
N GLY A 87 1.17 13.71 2.67
CA GLY A 87 1.18 13.21 1.28
C GLY A 87 2.49 12.58 0.82
N ARG A 88 3.62 12.97 1.42
CA ARG A 88 4.97 12.50 1.08
C ARG A 88 5.23 11.10 1.67
N THR A 89 6.10 10.34 1.02
CA THR A 89 6.56 9.05 1.55
C THR A 89 7.77 9.31 2.45
N ARG A 90 7.74 8.79 3.67
CA ARG A 90 8.87 8.76 4.59
C ARG A 90 9.45 7.36 4.66
N SER A 91 10.70 7.27 5.10
CA SER A 91 11.36 6.02 5.41
C SER A 91 12.20 6.13 6.69
N ARG A 92 12.44 5.00 7.35
CA ARG A 92 13.33 4.87 8.51
C ARG A 92 14.12 3.57 8.40
N TYR A 93 15.43 3.65 8.59
CA TYR A 93 16.30 2.47 8.74
C TYR A 93 15.98 1.75 10.05
N VAL A 94 15.87 0.42 10.00
CA VAL A 94 15.47 -0.42 11.14
C VAL A 94 16.59 -1.40 11.56
N GLY A 95 17.38 -1.92 10.62
CA GLY A 95 18.56 -2.76 10.90
C GLY A 95 18.52 -4.15 10.25
N ARG A 96 19.43 -5.05 10.61
CA ARG A 96 19.47 -6.43 10.04
C ARG A 96 18.29 -7.29 10.50
N VAL A 97 17.87 -7.11 11.75
CA VAL A 97 16.76 -7.83 12.39
C VAL A 97 15.67 -6.80 12.73
N LEU A 98 14.40 -7.16 12.58
CA LEU A 98 13.29 -6.32 13.03
C LEU A 98 13.26 -6.32 14.57
N PRO A 99 13.44 -5.17 15.26
CA PRO A 99 13.54 -5.12 16.72
C PRO A 99 12.30 -5.71 17.42
N GLU A 100 12.52 -6.38 18.54
CA GLU A 100 11.51 -7.16 19.26
C GLU A 100 10.21 -6.38 19.48
N LYS A 101 10.31 -5.15 20.00
CA LYS A 101 9.16 -4.27 20.26
C LYS A 101 8.41 -3.83 18.99
N ALA A 102 9.09 -3.75 17.85
CA ALA A 102 8.45 -3.49 16.56
C ALA A 102 7.75 -4.75 16.00
N ARG A 103 8.28 -5.95 16.31
CA ARG A 103 7.70 -7.25 15.95
C ARG A 103 6.48 -7.60 16.81
N GLN A 104 6.51 -7.30 18.10
CA GLN A 104 5.35 -7.47 19.00
C GLN A 104 4.15 -6.63 18.53
N ILE A 105 4.36 -5.33 18.26
CA ILE A 105 3.34 -4.43 17.68
C ILE A 105 2.88 -4.89 16.28
N TYR A 106 3.71 -5.66 15.56
CA TYR A 106 3.36 -6.27 14.27
C TYR A 106 2.38 -7.45 14.46
N GLU A 107 2.73 -8.38 15.35
CA GLU A 107 2.02 -9.62 15.62
C GLU A 107 0.67 -9.40 16.32
N GLU A 108 0.60 -8.48 17.29
CA GLU A 108 -0.64 -8.04 17.95
C GLU A 108 -1.70 -7.59 16.93
N LYS A 109 -1.28 -6.79 15.94
CA LYS A 109 -2.18 -6.27 14.89
C LYS A 109 -2.69 -7.37 13.95
N GLN A 110 -1.92 -8.43 13.73
CA GLN A 110 -2.41 -9.57 12.92
C GLN A 110 -3.37 -10.44 13.72
N ARG A 111 -3.10 -10.68 15.01
CA ARG A 111 -4.00 -11.44 15.90
C ARG A 111 -5.37 -10.77 16.01
N ALA A 112 -5.39 -9.47 16.33
CA ALA A 112 -6.62 -8.67 16.40
C ALA A 112 -7.33 -8.49 15.05
N LYS A 113 -6.68 -8.78 13.92
CA LYS A 113 -7.31 -8.85 12.59
C LYS A 113 -7.92 -10.23 12.34
N LEU A 114 -7.18 -11.30 12.61
CA LEU A 114 -7.65 -12.69 12.50
C LEU A 114 -8.91 -12.91 13.35
N GLU A 115 -8.91 -12.48 14.61
CA GLU A 115 -10.07 -12.53 15.51
C GLU A 115 -11.30 -11.79 14.98
N ARG A 116 -11.12 -10.71 14.21
CA ARG A 116 -12.23 -9.99 13.57
C ARG A 116 -12.77 -10.73 12.35
N GLN A 117 -11.94 -11.51 11.66
CA GLN A 117 -12.35 -12.31 10.52
C GLN A 117 -13.03 -13.62 10.97
N THR A 118 -12.53 -14.32 11.99
CA THR A 118 -13.20 -15.52 12.56
C THR A 118 -14.45 -15.20 13.38
N ARG A 119 -14.69 -13.93 13.74
CA ARG A 119 -15.99 -13.45 14.29
C ARG A 119 -16.97 -12.98 13.22
N GLN A 120 -16.65 -13.18 11.93
CA GLN A 120 -17.50 -12.83 10.78
C GLN A 120 -17.81 -14.05 9.88
N THR A 121 -17.53 -15.25 10.39
CA THR A 121 -17.79 -16.56 9.80
C THR A 121 -18.50 -17.44 10.82
#